data_AF-W4JQF0-F1
#
_entry.id   AF-W4JQF0-F1
#
_cell.length_a   1.000
_cell.length_b   1.000
_cell.length_c   1.000
_cell.angle_alpha   90.00
_cell.angle_beta   90.00
_cell.angle_gamma   90.00
#
_symmetry.space_group_name_H-M   'P 1'
#
loop_
_entity.id
_entity.type
_entity.pdbx_description
1 polymer ?
#
loop_
_entity_poly.entity_id
_entity_poly.type
_entity_poly.pdbx_seq_one_letter_code
_entity_poly.pdbx_strand_id
1 'polypeptide(L)'
;MSTDDDDFLTVETYSEDGKISKTTHVPVQTASISSLPELKPYSAYEGCTPISRNIFLGDDSDHLPFIPFADDPGFDWAENAEFFTYLAWESRFFDPDQDLIILEAASRLQRAWSITPEQMDKMTVFPRSLLSQPEQAVQRSLEVRESDHGLGLFTTEPVKEDEFVLEYVGEIIYGSTIDSRDALARHRTRNYVFGLDTTFAIDATSAGNISRYINHADDANCYSRLLQVNDENRIGIFAIRDIEPGEEISINYGTQFFQADEAVP
;
A
#
# COMPACT_ATOMS: atom_id res chain seq x y z
N MET A 1 -28.20 41.76 -6.30
CA MET A 1 -29.65 41.74 -6.00
C MET A 1 -29.81 41.02 -4.66
N SER A 2 -30.82 41.42 -3.88
CA SER A 2 -31.04 41.27 -2.43
C SER A 2 -30.18 40.28 -1.62
N THR A 3 -29.56 40.80 -0.55
CA THR A 3 -29.26 40.02 0.66
C THR A 3 -30.57 39.87 1.41
N ASP A 4 -31.32 38.80 1.12
CA ASP A 4 -32.48 38.43 1.92
C ASP A 4 -32.02 37.52 3.08
N ASP A 5 -32.20 38.06 4.28
CA ASP A 5 -32.44 37.47 5.60
C ASP A 5 -31.92 36.05 5.91
N ASP A 6 -30.89 36.03 6.76
CA ASP A 6 -30.49 35.02 7.77
C ASP A 6 -31.24 33.68 7.78
N ASP A 7 -30.74 32.70 7.00
CA ASP A 7 -31.04 31.29 7.22
C ASP A 7 -30.46 30.83 8.57
N PHE A 8 -31.29 30.35 9.47
CA PHE A 8 -30.86 29.76 10.74
C PHE A 8 -31.46 28.36 10.94
N LEU A 9 -30.70 27.47 11.57
CA LEU A 9 -31.19 26.18 12.03
C LEU A 9 -31.70 26.33 13.46
N THR A 10 -32.95 25.93 13.70
CA THR A 10 -33.53 25.85 15.04
C THR A 10 -33.21 24.49 15.65
N VAL A 11 -32.42 24.48 16.72
CA VAL A 11 -32.10 23.28 17.49
C VAL A 11 -32.90 23.28 18.77
N GLU A 12 -33.78 22.29 18.93
CA GLU A 12 -34.55 22.07 20.15
C GLU A 12 -33.95 20.90 20.93
N THR A 13 -33.65 21.15 22.19
CA THR A 13 -33.21 20.11 23.14
C THR A 13 -34.38 19.78 24.06
N TYR A 14 -34.56 18.49 24.32
CA TYR A 14 -35.68 17.95 25.09
C TYR A 14 -35.17 17.39 26.42
N SER A 15 -35.90 17.63 27.51
CA SER A 15 -35.65 16.99 28.81
C SER A 15 -36.07 15.51 28.78
N GLU A 16 -35.66 14.73 29.78
CA GLU A 16 -36.02 13.30 29.90
C GLU A 16 -37.54 13.03 29.90
N ASP A 17 -38.35 14.04 30.28
CA ASP A 17 -39.81 13.98 30.25
C ASP A 17 -40.43 14.30 28.86
N GLY A 18 -39.58 14.47 27.83
CA GLY A 18 -39.99 14.74 26.46
C GLY A 18 -40.47 16.17 26.19
N LYS A 19 -40.20 17.13 27.09
CA LYS A 19 -40.53 18.55 26.89
C LYS A 19 -39.33 19.33 26.39
N ILE A 20 -39.57 20.29 25.49
CA ILE A 20 -38.52 21.18 24.99
C ILE A 20 -37.95 21.97 26.18
N SER A 21 -36.69 21.71 26.51
CA SER A 21 -35.96 22.38 27.59
C SER A 21 -35.27 23.66 27.11
N LYS A 22 -34.83 23.71 25.84
CA LYS A 22 -34.16 24.87 25.26
C LYS A 22 -34.20 24.84 23.74
N THR A 23 -34.53 25.98 23.15
CA THR A 23 -34.47 26.23 21.70
C THR A 23 -33.33 27.21 21.41
N THR A 24 -32.45 26.87 20.46
CA THR A 24 -31.32 27.72 20.05
C THR A 24 -31.34 27.90 18.54
N HIS A 25 -31.15 29.14 18.07
CA HIS A 25 -31.00 29.45 16.65
C HIS A 25 -29.52 29.52 16.30
N VAL A 26 -29.09 28.69 15.36
CA VAL A 26 -27.71 28.65 14.87
C VAL A 26 -27.69 29.31 13.49
N PRO A 27 -26.96 30.42 13.29
CA PRO A 27 -26.86 31.06 11.99
C PRO A 27 -26.15 30.14 11.01
N VAL A 28 -26.69 30.01 9.79
CA VAL A 28 -26.12 29.18 8.73
C VAL A 28 -25.57 30.09 7.65
N GLN A 29 -24.32 29.84 7.25
CA GLN A 29 -23.75 30.46 6.06
C GLN A 29 -23.99 29.54 4.87
N THR A 30 -24.91 29.92 4.00
CA THR A 30 -25.14 29.22 2.73
C THR A 30 -24.12 29.73 1.71
N ALA A 31 -23.07 28.94 1.43
CA ALA A 31 -22.13 29.23 0.36
C ALA A 31 -22.63 28.61 -0.94
N SER A 32 -23.16 29.44 -1.85
CA SER A 32 -23.46 29.00 -3.22
C SER A 32 -22.15 28.82 -3.98
N ILE A 33 -21.79 27.58 -4.31
CA ILE A 33 -20.65 27.27 -5.17
C ILE A 33 -21.03 27.67 -6.59
N SER A 34 -20.65 28.89 -6.98
CA SER A 34 -20.79 29.35 -8.37
C SER A 34 -19.90 28.50 -9.25
N SER A 35 -20.53 27.64 -10.08
CA SER A 35 -19.95 26.83 -11.15
C SER A 35 -18.54 26.29 -10.86
N LEU A 36 -18.45 24.99 -10.56
CA LEU A 36 -17.18 24.29 -10.65
C LEU A 36 -16.51 24.65 -11.99
N PRO A 37 -15.23 25.05 -12.01
CA PRO A 37 -14.52 25.24 -13.27
C PRO A 37 -14.68 23.96 -14.08
N GLU A 38 -14.97 24.11 -15.37
CA GLU A 38 -15.16 22.99 -16.28
C GLU A 38 -13.93 22.07 -16.18
N LEU A 39 -14.09 20.98 -15.43
CA LEU A 39 -13.04 20.01 -15.19
C LEU A 39 -12.84 19.26 -16.49
N LYS A 40 -11.90 19.73 -17.30
CA LYS A 40 -11.48 18.98 -18.48
C LYS A 40 -10.97 17.63 -17.99
N PRO A 41 -11.54 16.50 -18.46
CA PRO A 41 -10.99 15.20 -18.16
C PRO A 41 -9.52 15.18 -18.57
N TYR A 42 -8.69 14.52 -17.76
CA TYR A 42 -7.28 14.34 -18.10
C TYR A 42 -7.17 13.57 -19.42
N SER A 43 -6.07 13.74 -20.15
CA SER A 43 -5.81 12.93 -21.34
C SER A 43 -5.96 11.45 -20.98
N ALA A 44 -6.61 10.68 -21.87
CA ALA A 44 -6.78 9.25 -21.69
C ALA A 44 -5.42 8.60 -21.39
N TYR A 45 -5.38 7.75 -20.37
CA TYR A 45 -4.18 7.01 -20.01
C TYR A 45 -3.93 5.98 -21.13
N GLU A 46 -2.80 6.06 -21.83
CA GLU A 46 -2.47 5.14 -22.94
C GLU A 46 -1.99 3.76 -22.46
N GLY A 47 -2.11 3.45 -21.17
CA GLY A 47 -1.69 2.17 -20.60
C GLY A 47 -2.56 1.77 -19.43
N CYS A 48 -2.94 0.49 -19.36
CA CYS A 48 -3.52 -0.09 -18.15
C CYS A 48 -2.41 -0.27 -17.11
N THR A 49 -2.74 -0.16 -15.82
CA THR A 49 -1.84 -0.57 -14.74
C THR A 49 -1.40 -2.01 -15.02
N PRO A 50 -0.10 -2.32 -15.09
CA PRO A 50 0.35 -3.66 -15.41
C PRO A 50 -0.17 -4.63 -14.35
N ILE A 51 -1.12 -5.47 -14.74
CA ILE A 51 -1.61 -6.55 -13.91
C ILE A 51 -0.53 -7.64 -13.84
N SER A 52 -0.05 -7.91 -12.64
CA SER A 52 0.96 -8.94 -12.35
C SER A 52 0.40 -10.37 -12.35
N ARG A 53 -0.80 -10.58 -12.93
CA ARG A 53 -1.50 -11.88 -12.93
C ARG A 53 -2.10 -12.23 -14.29
N ASN A 54 -2.15 -13.53 -14.59
CA ASN A 54 -2.93 -14.07 -15.70
C ASN A 54 -4.42 -14.10 -15.31
N ILE A 55 -5.30 -13.62 -16.19
CA ILE A 55 -6.76 -13.70 -16.00
C ILE A 55 -7.24 -15.03 -16.60
N PHE A 56 -7.88 -15.87 -15.77
CA PHE A 56 -8.55 -17.07 -16.25
C PHE A 56 -9.84 -16.68 -16.98
N LEU A 57 -9.88 -16.86 -18.31
CA LEU A 57 -11.12 -16.81 -19.08
C LEU A 57 -11.81 -18.18 -18.99
N GLY A 58 -12.77 -18.31 -18.08
CA GLY A 58 -13.77 -19.38 -18.17
C GLY A 58 -14.77 -19.11 -19.29
N ASP A 59 -15.54 -20.12 -19.71
CA ASP A 59 -16.57 -19.97 -20.75
C ASP A 59 -17.70 -19.00 -20.36
N ASP A 60 -17.88 -18.73 -19.05
CA ASP A 60 -18.87 -17.81 -18.49
C ASP A 60 -18.22 -16.86 -17.45
N SER A 61 -17.19 -16.09 -17.82
CA SER A 61 -16.59 -15.13 -16.87
C SER A 61 -17.44 -13.86 -16.74
N ASP A 62 -18.02 -13.62 -15.57
CA ASP A 62 -18.69 -12.35 -15.19
C ASP A 62 -17.75 -11.12 -15.17
N HIS A 63 -16.49 -11.30 -15.58
CA HIS A 63 -15.39 -10.35 -15.42
C HIS A 63 -14.95 -9.82 -16.78
N LEU A 64 -14.95 -8.50 -16.97
CA LEU A 64 -14.48 -7.86 -18.20
C LEU A 64 -12.93 -7.77 -18.17
N PRO A 65 -12.21 -8.48 -19.05
CA PRO A 65 -10.75 -8.56 -18.99
C PRO A 65 -10.02 -7.28 -19.42
N PHE A 66 -10.63 -6.49 -20.29
CA PHE A 66 -10.20 -5.17 -20.73
C PHE A 66 -11.39 -4.47 -21.40
N ILE A 67 -11.40 -3.14 -21.50
CA ILE A 67 -12.45 -2.40 -22.24
C ILE A 67 -12.05 -2.36 -23.72
N PRO A 68 -12.69 -3.13 -24.61
CA PRO A 68 -12.34 -3.11 -26.02
C PRO A 68 -12.75 -1.76 -26.64
N PHE A 69 -11.88 -1.20 -27.48
CA PHE A 69 -12.19 -0.05 -28.33
C PHE A 69 -12.77 1.17 -27.60
N ALA A 70 -12.32 1.44 -26.36
CA ALA A 70 -12.77 2.60 -25.59
C ALA A 70 -12.51 3.94 -26.32
N ASP A 71 -11.58 3.94 -27.28
CA ASP A 71 -11.19 5.05 -28.13
C ASP A 71 -11.97 5.13 -29.46
N ASP A 72 -12.79 4.12 -29.79
CA ASP A 72 -13.63 4.12 -31.00
C ASP A 72 -15.00 4.77 -30.69
N PRO A 73 -15.30 5.97 -31.22
CA PRO A 73 -16.59 6.63 -31.00
C PRO A 73 -17.79 5.89 -31.63
N GLY A 74 -17.56 4.87 -32.46
CA GLY A 74 -18.59 4.00 -33.01
C GLY A 74 -18.91 2.76 -32.16
N PHE A 75 -18.13 2.50 -31.12
CA PHE A 75 -18.32 1.36 -30.23
C PHE A 75 -18.87 1.82 -28.87
N ASP A 76 -20.06 1.35 -28.51
CA ASP A 76 -20.67 1.63 -27.21
C ASP A 76 -20.05 0.72 -26.14
N TRP A 77 -18.86 1.12 -25.68
CA TRP A 77 -18.14 0.39 -24.64
C TRP A 77 -18.89 0.40 -23.30
N ALA A 78 -19.73 1.40 -23.05
CA ALA A 78 -20.48 1.52 -21.79
C ALA A 78 -21.57 0.45 -21.72
N GLU A 79 -22.38 0.31 -22.77
CA GLU A 79 -23.35 -0.79 -22.88
C GLU A 79 -22.63 -2.15 -22.86
N ASN A 80 -21.47 -2.26 -23.50
CA ASN A 80 -20.69 -3.51 -23.47
C ASN A 80 -20.22 -3.87 -22.04
N ALA A 81 -19.81 -2.89 -21.24
CA ALA A 81 -19.37 -3.10 -19.88
C ALA A 81 -20.52 -3.54 -18.94
N GLU A 82 -21.77 -3.16 -19.21
CA GLU A 82 -22.94 -3.58 -18.42
C GLU A 82 -23.20 -5.09 -18.46
N PHE A 83 -22.69 -5.80 -19.47
CA PHE A 83 -22.80 -7.27 -19.54
C PHE A 83 -21.86 -8.00 -18.55
N PHE A 84 -20.98 -7.26 -17.88
CA PHE A 84 -20.03 -7.80 -16.91
C PHE A 84 -20.28 -7.20 -15.53
N THR A 85 -20.11 -8.02 -14.49
CA THR A 85 -20.36 -7.59 -13.12
C THR A 85 -19.13 -6.92 -12.49
N TYR A 86 -17.93 -7.32 -12.92
CA TYR A 86 -16.66 -6.85 -12.38
C TYR A 86 -15.65 -6.62 -13.50
N LEU A 87 -14.66 -5.74 -13.30
CA LEU A 87 -13.48 -5.73 -14.14
C LEU A 87 -12.53 -6.84 -13.69
N ALA A 88 -11.83 -7.52 -14.60
CA ALA A 88 -11.01 -8.69 -14.23
C ALA A 88 -9.77 -8.33 -13.37
N TRP A 89 -9.42 -7.06 -13.31
CA TRP A 89 -8.38 -6.53 -12.42
C TRP A 89 -8.94 -6.03 -11.09
N GLU A 90 -10.26 -5.83 -10.99
CA GLU A 90 -10.94 -5.61 -9.72
C GLU A 90 -11.05 -6.95 -8.97
N SER A 91 -10.77 -6.91 -7.68
CA SER A 91 -11.18 -7.94 -6.74
C SER A 91 -12.06 -7.29 -5.67
N ARG A 92 -12.81 -8.10 -4.92
CA ARG A 92 -13.67 -7.63 -3.82
C ARG A 92 -12.95 -6.73 -2.79
N PHE A 93 -11.62 -6.79 -2.74
CA PHE A 93 -10.79 -6.07 -1.76
C PHE A 93 -9.69 -5.20 -2.38
N PHE A 94 -9.45 -5.27 -3.68
CA PHE A 94 -8.31 -4.62 -4.34
C PHE A 94 -8.67 -4.20 -5.76
N ASP A 95 -8.55 -2.91 -6.06
CA ASP A 95 -8.63 -2.34 -7.40
C ASP A 95 -7.34 -1.54 -7.64
N PRO A 96 -6.41 -2.05 -8.47
CA PRO A 96 -5.12 -1.43 -8.69
C PRO A 96 -5.23 -0.05 -9.36
N ASP A 97 -6.28 0.19 -10.17
CA ASP A 97 -6.48 1.48 -10.82
C ASP A 97 -6.97 2.50 -9.80
N GLN A 98 -7.90 2.11 -8.93
CA GLN A 98 -8.33 2.95 -7.81
C GLN A 98 -7.15 3.30 -6.90
N ASP A 99 -6.29 2.35 -6.55
CA ASP A 99 -5.11 2.59 -5.72
C ASP A 99 -4.11 3.53 -6.42
N LEU A 100 -3.87 3.37 -7.73
CA LEU A 100 -2.99 4.25 -8.50
C LEU A 100 -3.57 5.68 -8.58
N ILE A 101 -4.87 5.82 -8.83
CA ILE A 101 -5.56 7.11 -8.85
C ILE A 101 -5.45 7.79 -7.49
N ILE A 102 -5.67 7.06 -6.40
CA ILE A 102 -5.53 7.56 -5.03
C ILE A 102 -4.09 8.02 -4.77
N LEU A 103 -3.10 7.20 -5.09
CA LEU A 103 -1.68 7.53 -4.88
C LEU A 103 -1.24 8.74 -5.69
N GLU A 104 -1.63 8.84 -6.96
CA GLU A 104 -1.30 9.98 -7.82
C GLU A 104 -2.04 11.25 -7.36
N ALA A 105 -3.31 11.15 -6.98
CA ALA A 105 -4.07 12.27 -6.43
C ALA A 105 -3.46 12.75 -5.11
N ALA A 106 -3.10 11.83 -4.20
CA ALA A 106 -2.43 12.16 -2.95
C ALA A 106 -1.06 12.81 -3.19
N SER A 107 -0.26 12.25 -4.10
CA SER A 107 1.03 12.83 -4.54
C SER A 107 0.87 14.25 -5.05
N ARG A 108 -0.17 14.54 -5.85
CA ARG A 108 -0.48 15.90 -6.32
C ARG A 108 -0.89 16.83 -5.20
N LEU A 109 -1.76 16.40 -4.29
CA LEU A 109 -2.18 17.19 -3.13
C LEU A 109 -0.98 17.55 -2.24
N GLN A 110 -0.07 16.60 -2.04
CA GLN A 110 1.14 16.83 -1.27
C GLN A 110 2.09 17.80 -1.99
N ARG A 111 2.36 17.60 -3.29
CA ARG A 111 3.32 18.42 -4.04
C ARG A 111 2.83 19.83 -4.32
N ALA A 112 1.57 19.99 -4.71
CA ALA A 112 1.01 21.28 -5.10
C ALA A 112 0.51 22.09 -3.90
N TRP A 113 0.03 21.42 -2.85
CA TRP A 113 -0.67 22.06 -1.74
C TRP A 113 -0.08 21.78 -0.36
N SER A 114 1.00 20.99 -0.27
CA SER A 114 1.66 20.61 1.01
C SER A 114 0.71 19.96 2.03
N ILE A 115 -0.38 19.36 1.56
CA ILE A 115 -1.31 18.61 2.40
C ILE A 115 -0.64 17.28 2.76
N THR A 116 -0.60 16.93 4.04
CA THR A 116 0.00 15.66 4.49
C THR A 116 -1.00 14.50 4.37
N PRO A 117 -0.54 13.24 4.26
CA PRO A 117 -1.43 12.07 4.25
C PRO A 117 -2.41 12.05 5.44
N GLU A 118 -1.97 12.46 6.64
CA GLU A 118 -2.81 12.54 7.83
C GLU A 118 -3.94 13.56 7.68
N GLN A 119 -3.67 14.67 6.98
CA GLN A 119 -4.68 15.68 6.68
C GLN A 119 -5.64 15.18 5.61
N MET A 120 -5.15 14.50 4.57
CA MET A 120 -5.99 13.92 3.51
C MET A 120 -6.96 12.88 4.08
N ASP A 121 -6.49 12.01 4.98
CA ASP A 121 -7.33 11.00 5.63
C ASP A 121 -8.42 11.64 6.50
N LYS A 122 -8.10 12.71 7.23
CA LYS A 122 -9.10 13.49 8.00
C LYS A 122 -10.14 14.17 7.11
N MET A 123 -9.77 14.54 5.89
CA MET A 123 -10.69 15.15 4.93
C MET A 123 -11.62 14.11 4.29
N THR A 124 -11.34 12.81 4.47
CA THR A 124 -12.15 11.70 3.91
C THR A 124 -12.37 11.83 2.40
N VAL A 125 -11.38 12.41 1.69
CA VAL A 125 -11.46 12.68 0.24
C VAL A 125 -11.20 11.43 -0.61
N PHE A 126 -10.50 10.44 -0.05
CA PHE A 126 -10.22 9.17 -0.72
C PHE A 126 -11.15 8.07 -0.21
N PRO A 127 -11.54 7.11 -1.08
CA PRO A 127 -12.40 6.00 -0.71
C PRO A 127 -11.73 5.01 0.25
N ARG A 128 -10.41 5.15 0.46
CA ARG A 128 -9.60 4.41 1.44
C ARG A 128 -8.66 5.37 2.17
N SER A 129 -8.33 5.04 3.41
CA SER A 129 -7.30 5.76 4.17
C SER A 129 -5.94 5.54 3.52
N LEU A 130 -5.20 6.61 3.25
CA LEU A 130 -3.83 6.56 2.75
C LEU A 130 -2.87 5.99 3.79
N LEU A 131 -3.13 6.30 5.05
CA LEU A 131 -2.45 5.69 6.17
C LEU A 131 -3.24 4.46 6.56
N SER A 132 -2.60 3.29 6.53
CA SER A 132 -3.15 2.10 7.15
C SER A 132 -3.60 2.44 8.57
N GLN A 133 -4.90 2.33 8.86
CA GLN A 133 -5.37 2.43 10.23
C GLN A 133 -4.64 1.35 11.03
N PRO A 134 -4.02 1.67 12.18
CA PRO A 134 -3.27 0.71 12.99
C PRO A 134 -4.15 -0.35 13.65
N GLU A 135 -5.38 -0.55 13.18
CA GLU A 135 -6.25 -1.61 13.64
C GLU A 135 -5.71 -2.95 13.12
N GLN A 136 -4.80 -3.52 13.91
CA GLN A 136 -4.21 -4.87 13.82
C GLN A 136 -2.96 -5.07 12.96
N ALA A 137 -2.23 -4.01 12.59
CA ALA A 137 -0.82 -4.23 12.28
C ALA A 137 -0.12 -4.62 13.58
N VAL A 138 0.35 -5.87 13.68
CA VAL A 138 1.26 -6.31 14.75
C VAL A 138 2.57 -5.57 14.53
N GLN A 139 2.64 -4.32 15.00
CA GLN A 139 3.84 -3.50 14.91
C GLN A 139 4.67 -3.77 16.17
N ARG A 140 5.61 -4.70 16.04
CA ARG A 140 6.58 -4.97 17.10
C ARG A 140 7.45 -3.76 17.36
N SER A 141 7.87 -3.60 18.60
CA SER A 141 8.79 -2.53 19.00
C SER A 141 10.22 -2.90 18.58
N LEU A 142 10.59 -2.54 17.35
CA LEU A 142 11.89 -2.82 16.74
C LEU A 142 12.69 -1.53 16.57
N GLU A 143 14.00 -1.61 16.68
CA GLU A 143 14.89 -0.48 16.45
C GLU A 143 16.16 -0.85 15.68
N VAL A 144 16.72 0.13 14.98
CA VAL A 144 17.94 -0.04 14.19
C VAL A 144 19.10 0.57 14.96
N ARG A 145 20.14 -0.23 15.21
CA ARG A 145 21.36 0.17 15.93
C ARG A 145 22.61 -0.25 15.15
N GLU A 146 23.77 0.20 15.60
CA GLU A 146 25.03 -0.36 15.12
C GLU A 146 25.16 -1.85 15.50
N SER A 147 25.68 -2.66 14.58
CA SER A 147 25.95 -4.08 14.69
C SER A 147 27.30 -4.40 14.04
N ASP A 148 27.81 -5.62 14.22
CA ASP A 148 29.08 -6.09 13.67
C ASP A 148 29.17 -5.98 12.14
N HIS A 149 28.02 -6.02 11.45
CA HIS A 149 27.91 -5.91 9.99
C HIS A 149 27.42 -4.53 9.52
N GLY A 150 27.51 -3.51 10.37
CA GLY A 150 27.10 -2.14 10.09
C GLY A 150 25.87 -1.74 10.90
N LEU A 151 24.69 -1.79 10.28
CA LEU A 151 23.42 -1.58 11.00
C LEU A 151 22.71 -2.92 11.17
N GLY A 152 22.10 -3.12 12.32
CA GLY A 152 21.32 -4.31 12.66
C GLY A 152 19.93 -3.94 13.18
N LEU A 153 18.99 -4.88 13.07
CA LEU A 153 17.63 -4.75 13.57
C LEU A 153 17.52 -5.45 14.93
N PHE A 154 17.07 -4.75 15.96
CA PHE A 154 16.97 -5.26 17.32
C PHE A 154 15.52 -5.20 17.81
N THR A 155 15.11 -6.21 18.58
CA THR A 155 13.84 -6.14 19.30
C THR A 155 13.98 -5.41 20.62
N THR A 156 12.97 -4.64 21.03
CA THR A 156 12.91 -3.99 22.35
C THR A 156 11.91 -4.64 23.29
N GLU A 157 11.20 -5.66 22.80
CA GLU A 157 10.24 -6.48 23.55
C GLU A 157 10.52 -7.97 23.33
N PRO A 158 10.08 -8.86 24.23
CA PRO A 158 10.26 -10.29 24.04
C PRO A 158 9.40 -10.77 22.86
N VAL A 159 9.96 -11.64 22.03
CA VAL A 159 9.27 -12.31 20.92
C VAL A 159 9.25 -13.80 21.21
N LYS A 160 8.09 -14.44 21.08
CA LYS A 160 7.93 -15.88 21.31
C LYS A 160 8.24 -16.69 20.06
N GLU A 161 8.62 -17.95 20.25
CA GLU A 161 8.74 -18.92 19.17
C GLU A 161 7.49 -18.90 18.26
N ASP A 162 7.72 -18.97 16.95
CA ASP A 162 6.72 -18.89 15.87
C ASP A 162 5.91 -17.59 15.79
N GLU A 163 6.27 -16.57 16.58
CA GLU A 163 5.61 -15.28 16.56
C GLU A 163 6.04 -14.44 15.35
N PHE A 164 5.09 -13.70 14.78
CA PHE A 164 5.36 -12.76 13.70
C PHE A 164 6.17 -11.57 14.22
N VAL A 165 7.28 -11.29 13.54
CA VAL A 165 8.19 -10.19 13.85
C VAL A 165 7.87 -8.96 13.00
N LEU A 166 8.00 -9.08 11.68
CA LEU A 166 7.67 -8.03 10.70
C LEU A 166 7.60 -8.59 9.27
N GLU A 167 7.07 -7.79 8.35
CA GLU A 167 7.11 -8.06 6.91
C GLU A 167 8.40 -7.50 6.30
N TYR A 168 8.99 -8.23 5.34
CA TYR A 168 10.05 -7.72 4.49
C TYR A 168 9.45 -6.94 3.33
N VAL A 169 9.46 -5.61 3.43
CA VAL A 169 8.81 -4.70 2.48
C VAL A 169 9.85 -4.07 1.55
N GLY A 170 9.53 -4.06 0.26
CA GLY A 170 10.29 -3.35 -0.76
C GLY A 170 9.57 -3.28 -2.11
N GLU A 171 10.28 -2.85 -3.15
CA GLU A 171 9.76 -2.82 -4.53
C GLU A 171 9.71 -4.24 -5.11
N ILE A 172 8.59 -4.66 -5.67
CA ILE A 172 8.52 -5.93 -6.42
C ILE A 172 9.20 -5.73 -7.77
N ILE A 173 10.25 -6.50 -8.03
CA ILE A 173 11.05 -6.45 -9.25
C ILE A 173 11.05 -7.80 -9.97
N TYR A 174 11.14 -7.74 -11.30
CA TYR A 174 11.24 -8.93 -12.16
C TYR A 174 12.70 -9.38 -12.31
N GLY A 175 12.92 -10.67 -12.64
CA GLY A 175 14.26 -11.26 -12.81
C GLY A 175 15.24 -10.40 -13.64
N SER A 176 14.84 -9.90 -14.80
CA SER A 176 15.70 -9.03 -15.64
C SER A 176 16.10 -7.72 -14.95
N THR A 177 15.27 -7.21 -14.05
CA THR A 177 15.56 -6.00 -13.26
C THR A 177 16.61 -6.30 -12.19
N ILE A 178 16.59 -7.52 -11.60
CA ILE A 178 17.61 -7.98 -10.65
C ILE A 178 18.99 -7.90 -11.31
N ASP A 179 19.13 -8.49 -12.50
CA ASP A 179 20.41 -8.49 -13.25
C ASP A 179 20.89 -7.07 -13.57
N SER A 180 19.96 -6.17 -13.92
CA SER A 180 20.29 -4.77 -14.22
C SER A 180 20.79 -3.99 -13.00
N ARG A 181 20.27 -4.31 -11.80
CA ARG A 181 20.58 -3.64 -10.54
C ARG A 181 21.76 -4.27 -9.81
N ASP A 182 22.11 -5.52 -10.14
CA ASP A 182 23.18 -6.28 -9.52
C ASP A 182 24.55 -5.57 -9.59
N ALA A 183 24.88 -4.93 -10.71
CA ALA A 183 26.12 -4.16 -10.85
C ALA A 183 26.21 -3.00 -9.83
N LEU A 184 25.08 -2.35 -9.53
CA LEU A 184 25.02 -1.28 -8.53
C LEU A 184 25.08 -1.84 -7.10
N ALA A 185 24.42 -2.97 -6.84
CA ALA A 185 24.46 -3.66 -5.55
C ALA A 185 25.89 -4.10 -5.21
N ARG A 186 26.60 -4.72 -6.16
CA ARG A 186 28.02 -5.08 -6.03
C ARG A 186 28.91 -3.87 -5.79
N HIS A 187 28.71 -2.77 -6.51
CA HIS A 187 29.47 -1.54 -6.28
C HIS A 187 29.24 -0.97 -4.87
N ARG A 188 28.02 -1.10 -4.34
CA ARG A 188 27.65 -0.65 -2.99
C ARG A 188 28.00 -1.67 -1.90
N THR A 189 28.44 -2.87 -2.26
CA THR A 189 28.67 -4.01 -1.35
C THR A 189 27.47 -4.32 -0.46
N ARG A 190 26.26 -4.07 -0.96
CA ARG A 190 24.99 -4.22 -0.23
C ARG A 190 23.92 -4.71 -1.19
N ASN A 191 23.26 -5.81 -0.83
CA ASN A 191 22.17 -6.39 -1.60
C ASN A 191 20.94 -6.51 -0.70
N TYR A 192 19.84 -5.86 -1.10
CA TYR A 192 18.56 -5.88 -0.40
C TYR A 192 17.47 -6.60 -1.20
N VAL A 193 17.86 -7.39 -2.20
CA VAL A 193 16.97 -8.20 -3.02
C VAL A 193 16.66 -9.51 -2.31
N PHE A 194 15.38 -9.73 -2.04
CA PHE A 194 14.84 -10.95 -1.44
C PHE A 194 14.00 -11.69 -2.48
N GLY A 195 14.40 -12.91 -2.87
CA GLY A 195 13.63 -13.72 -3.82
C GLY A 195 12.24 -14.05 -3.30
N LEU A 196 11.20 -13.72 -4.09
CA LEU A 196 9.80 -14.00 -3.75
C LEU A 196 9.40 -15.37 -4.32
N ASP A 197 9.71 -15.59 -5.60
CA ASP A 197 9.54 -16.85 -6.32
C ASP A 197 10.58 -16.95 -7.46
N THR A 198 10.34 -17.82 -8.45
CA THR A 198 11.25 -18.01 -9.59
C THR A 198 11.30 -16.83 -10.58
N THR A 199 10.40 -15.86 -10.42
CA THR A 199 10.12 -14.81 -11.41
C THR A 199 10.22 -13.42 -10.80
N PHE A 200 9.80 -13.26 -9.54
CA PHE A 200 9.75 -12.01 -8.82
C PHE A 200 10.66 -12.01 -7.59
N ALA A 201 11.14 -10.82 -7.23
CA ALA A 201 11.86 -10.55 -6.00
C ALA A 201 11.41 -9.22 -5.39
N ILE A 202 11.70 -9.01 -4.11
CA ILE A 202 11.46 -7.75 -3.39
C ILE A 202 12.81 -7.04 -3.21
N ASP A 203 12.96 -5.83 -3.75
CA ASP A 203 14.14 -4.98 -3.60
C ASP A 203 13.88 -3.82 -2.63
N ALA A 204 14.49 -3.90 -1.44
CA ALA A 204 14.35 -2.86 -0.41
C ALA A 204 15.38 -1.71 -0.52
N THR A 205 16.09 -1.59 -1.66
CA THR A 205 17.14 -0.58 -1.85
C THR A 205 16.60 0.85 -1.87
N SER A 206 15.56 1.10 -2.66
CA SER A 206 15.01 2.46 -2.87
C SER A 206 13.71 2.69 -2.09
N ALA A 207 12.88 1.67 -1.99
CA ALA A 207 11.63 1.68 -1.22
C ALA A 207 11.63 0.42 -0.36
N GLY A 208 11.38 0.57 0.95
CA GLY A 208 11.31 -0.55 1.88
C GLY A 208 11.16 -0.09 3.33
N ASN A 209 11.06 -1.03 4.26
CA ASN A 209 10.94 -0.75 5.70
C ASN A 209 12.24 -1.13 6.46
N ILE A 210 12.19 -1.12 7.80
CA ILE A 210 13.33 -1.44 8.66
C ILE A 210 13.83 -2.90 8.56
N SER A 211 13.08 -3.80 7.90
CA SER A 211 13.47 -5.20 7.71
C SER A 211 14.76 -5.37 6.89
N ARG A 212 15.13 -4.38 6.07
CA ARG A 212 16.38 -4.41 5.29
C ARG A 212 17.65 -4.42 6.15
N TYR A 213 17.53 -4.17 7.46
CA TYR A 213 18.65 -4.21 8.42
C TYR A 213 18.72 -5.53 9.21
N ILE A 214 17.89 -6.52 8.88
CA ILE A 214 18.06 -7.88 9.40
C ILE A 214 19.34 -8.43 8.79
N ASN A 215 20.29 -8.83 9.64
CA ASN A 215 21.57 -9.37 9.19
C ASN A 215 21.52 -10.89 9.00
N HIS A 216 22.56 -11.41 8.34
CA HIS A 216 22.77 -12.84 8.23
C HIS A 216 23.35 -13.45 9.50
N ALA A 217 22.84 -14.61 9.90
CA ALA A 217 23.53 -15.54 10.80
C ALA A 217 23.32 -16.99 10.35
N ASP A 218 24.34 -17.84 10.54
CA ASP A 218 24.21 -19.29 10.33
C ASP A 218 23.25 -19.92 11.34
N ASP A 219 23.38 -19.51 12.61
CA ASP A 219 22.47 -19.83 13.72
C ASP A 219 21.44 -18.71 13.92
N ALA A 220 20.70 -18.42 12.86
CA ALA A 220 19.68 -17.38 12.85
C ALA A 220 18.57 -17.64 13.88
N ASN A 221 18.05 -16.56 14.47
CA ASN A 221 16.92 -16.64 15.39
C ASN A 221 15.55 -16.40 14.71
N CYS A 222 15.54 -16.03 13.43
CA CYS A 222 14.32 -15.90 12.63
C CYS A 222 14.39 -16.66 11.30
N TYR A 223 13.22 -16.99 10.77
CA TYR A 223 13.02 -17.54 9.43
C TYR A 223 12.04 -16.67 8.63
N SER A 224 12.16 -16.70 7.30
CA SER A 224 11.18 -16.08 6.41
C SER A 224 10.15 -17.12 5.93
N ARG A 225 8.92 -16.65 5.69
CA ARG A 225 7.83 -17.44 5.10
C ARG A 225 7.09 -16.60 4.07
N LEU A 226 6.85 -17.19 2.91
CA LEU A 226 5.96 -16.61 1.90
C LEU A 226 4.51 -16.81 2.35
N LEU A 227 3.75 -15.72 2.42
CA LEU A 227 2.34 -15.70 2.80
C LEU A 227 1.54 -15.09 1.66
N GLN A 228 0.38 -15.68 1.36
CA GLN A 228 -0.62 -15.07 0.50
C GLN A 228 -1.59 -14.26 1.37
N VAL A 229 -1.55 -12.93 1.25
CA VAL A 229 -2.42 -12.01 1.99
C VAL A 229 -3.15 -11.15 0.98
N ASN A 230 -4.49 -11.23 0.96
CA ASN A 230 -5.34 -10.55 -0.03
C ASN A 230 -4.87 -10.81 -1.48
N ASP A 231 -4.54 -12.07 -1.78
CA ASP A 231 -4.04 -12.53 -3.09
C ASP A 231 -2.70 -11.95 -3.54
N GLU A 232 -1.96 -11.31 -2.63
CA GLU A 232 -0.58 -10.88 -2.86
C GLU A 232 0.40 -11.74 -2.06
N ASN A 233 1.50 -12.09 -2.71
CA ASN A 233 2.61 -12.78 -2.06
C ASN A 233 3.43 -11.78 -1.24
N ARG A 234 3.57 -12.04 0.06
CA ARG A 234 4.31 -11.24 1.03
C ARG A 234 5.31 -12.09 1.79
N ILE A 235 6.43 -11.49 2.18
CA ILE A 235 7.47 -12.18 2.95
C ILE A 235 7.32 -11.80 4.42
N GLY A 236 6.82 -12.72 5.24
CA GLY A 236 6.76 -12.55 6.68
C GLY A 236 8.01 -13.11 7.36
N ILE A 237 8.50 -12.43 8.39
CA ILE A 237 9.60 -12.88 9.24
C ILE A 237 9.03 -13.37 10.58
N PHE A 238 9.45 -14.56 11.00
CA PHE A 238 8.95 -15.27 12.17
C PHE A 238 10.10 -15.74 13.06
N ALA A 239 9.89 -15.79 14.37
CA ALA A 239 10.90 -16.27 15.31
C ALA A 239 11.03 -17.80 15.31
N ILE A 240 12.26 -18.31 15.31
CA ILE A 240 12.59 -19.75 15.43
C ILE A 240 12.54 -20.21 16.89
N ARG A 241 12.78 -19.28 17.83
CA ARG A 241 12.82 -19.50 19.27
C ARG A 241 12.34 -18.25 19.99
N ASP A 242 12.18 -18.32 21.30
CA ASP A 242 12.04 -17.13 22.13
C ASP A 242 13.26 -16.20 21.95
N ILE A 243 13.00 -14.91 21.75
CA ILE A 243 13.98 -13.83 21.54
C ILE A 243 13.77 -12.80 22.65
N GLU A 244 14.84 -12.50 23.37
CA GLU A 244 14.83 -11.54 24.48
C GLU A 244 14.97 -10.10 23.99
N PRO A 245 14.45 -9.11 24.75
CA PRO A 245 14.69 -7.70 24.48
C PRO A 245 16.17 -7.38 24.34
N GLY A 246 16.52 -6.69 23.26
CA GLY A 246 17.88 -6.27 22.95
C GLY A 246 18.68 -7.27 22.12
N GLU A 247 18.16 -8.45 21.82
CA GLU A 247 18.77 -9.36 20.82
C GLU A 247 18.62 -8.80 19.39
N GLU A 248 19.62 -9.08 18.56
CA GLU A 248 19.59 -8.77 17.13
C GLU A 248 18.74 -9.81 16.38
N ILE A 249 17.86 -9.34 15.52
CA ILE A 249 17.07 -10.15 14.60
C ILE A 249 17.94 -10.53 13.41
N SER A 250 18.04 -11.84 13.15
CA SER A 250 18.88 -12.40 12.09
C SER A 250 18.14 -13.49 11.32
N ILE A 251 18.47 -13.63 10.04
CA ILE A 251 17.94 -14.71 9.18
C ILE A 251 19.09 -15.41 8.45
N ASN A 252 18.86 -16.64 7.99
CA ASN A 252 19.80 -17.29 7.10
C ASN A 252 19.54 -16.82 5.66
N TYR A 253 20.51 -16.15 5.01
CA TYR A 253 20.37 -15.66 3.62
C TYR A 253 20.39 -16.79 2.58
N GLY A 254 20.78 -18.00 2.99
CA GLY A 254 20.92 -19.14 2.11
C GLY A 254 22.20 -19.11 1.28
N THR A 255 22.55 -20.27 0.73
CA THR A 255 23.81 -20.45 -0.01
C THR A 255 23.85 -19.65 -1.31
N GLN A 256 22.71 -19.39 -1.94
CA GLN A 256 22.62 -18.65 -3.21
C GLN A 256 23.09 -17.20 -3.07
N PHE A 257 22.87 -16.57 -1.90
CA PHE A 257 23.34 -15.22 -1.63
C PHE A 257 24.87 -15.13 -1.68
N PHE A 258 25.56 -16.11 -1.09
CA PHE A 258 27.03 -16.15 -1.04
C PHE A 258 27.69 -16.68 -2.32
N GLN A 259 26.94 -17.40 -3.16
CA GLN A 259 27.46 -17.93 -4.44
C GLN A 259 27.59 -16.86 -5.53
N ALA A 260 26.91 -15.71 -5.40
CA ALA A 260 27.01 -14.60 -6.35
C ALA A 260 28.45 -14.02 -6.45
N ASP A 261 29.29 -14.24 -5.44
CA ASP A 261 30.67 -13.76 -5.40
C ASP A 261 31.70 -14.75 -6.01
N GLU A 262 31.34 -16.02 -6.24
CA GLU A 262 32.28 -17.03 -6.77
C GLU A 262 32.34 -17.08 -8.31
N ALA A 263 31.43 -16.40 -9.01
CA ALA A 263 31.35 -16.41 -10.47
C ALA A 263 32.12 -15.23 -11.10
N VAL A 264 33.42 -15.09 -10.80
CA VAL A 264 34.34 -14.26 -11.60
C VAL A 264 35.64 -15.02 -11.86
N PRO A 265 35.79 -15.70 -13.02
CA PRO A 265 37.10 -15.98 -13.60
C PRO A 265 37.72 -14.73 -14.25
#